data_AF-A0A969DS07-F1
#
_entry.id   AF-A0A969DS07-F1
#
_cell.length_a   1.000
_cell.length_b   1.000
_cell.length_c   1.000
_cell.angle_alpha   90.00
_cell.angle_beta   90.00
_cell.angle_gamma   90.00
#
_symmetry.space_group_name_H-M   'P 1'
#
loop_
_entity.id
_entity.type
_entity.pdbx_description
1 polymer ?
#
loop_
_entity_poly.entity_id
_entity_poly.type
_entity_poly.pdbx_seq_one_letter_code
_entity_poly.pdbx_strand_id
1 'polypeptide(L)'
;MKIFLSLFITPILLIAQPAVEKDLLINRLSIVESVPENLLAERSVVLYESAISAKELQETQKAFQQTGIDAVAYFVIDHILAGADPQKAFSTYLISRNVSFIILFSKEKQGYSFTFAPFNKKIDLVNNGAPHGNRREQF
;
A
#
# COMPACT_ATOMS: atom_id res chain seq x y z
N MET A 1 -50.44 -33.37 -5.45
CA MET A 1 -49.14 -33.55 -4.76
C MET A 1 -48.54 -32.15 -4.59
N LYS A 2 -48.55 -31.58 -3.38
CA LYS A 2 -48.11 -30.19 -3.12
C LYS A 2 -46.61 -30.21 -2.82
N ILE A 3 -45.80 -29.66 -3.74
CA ILE A 3 -44.35 -29.51 -3.56
C ILE A 3 -44.11 -28.19 -2.80
N PHE A 4 -43.62 -28.30 -1.57
CA PHE A 4 -43.18 -27.18 -0.74
C PHE A 4 -41.77 -26.78 -1.19
N LEU A 5 -41.64 -25.61 -1.81
CA LEU A 5 -40.35 -25.02 -2.19
C LEU A 5 -39.80 -24.25 -0.97
N SER A 6 -38.89 -24.87 -0.22
CA SER A 6 -38.18 -24.20 0.88
C SER A 6 -36.97 -23.44 0.32
N LEU A 7 -37.05 -22.10 0.34
CA LEU A 7 -36.00 -21.19 -0.09
C LEU A 7 -35.03 -20.96 1.09
N PHE A 8 -33.93 -21.71 1.14
CA PHE A 8 -32.86 -21.49 2.12
C PHE A 8 -32.05 -20.24 1.70
N ILE A 9 -32.40 -19.08 2.26
CA ILE A 9 -31.61 -17.86 2.12
C ILE A 9 -30.50 -17.93 3.19
N THR A 10 -29.33 -18.42 2.83
CA THR A 10 -28.14 -18.26 3.68
C THR A 10 -27.61 -16.84 3.53
N PRO A 11 -27.40 -16.09 4.63
CA PRO A 11 -26.76 -14.78 4.54
C PRO A 11 -25.29 -14.99 4.18
N ILE A 12 -24.89 -14.48 3.02
CA ILE A 12 -23.48 -14.36 2.65
C ILE A 12 -22.86 -13.34 3.62
N LEU A 13 -22.09 -13.81 4.59
CA LEU A 13 -21.25 -12.96 5.42
C LEU A 13 -20.10 -12.46 4.53
N LEU A 14 -20.25 -11.23 4.04
CA LEU A 14 -19.17 -10.48 3.39
C LEU A 14 -18.16 -10.08 4.48
N ILE A 15 -17.14 -10.91 4.69
CA ILE A 15 -15.98 -10.52 5.49
C ILE A 15 -15.07 -9.70 4.57
N ALA A 16 -15.18 -8.37 4.65
CA ALA A 16 -14.20 -7.47 4.05
C ALA A 16 -12.82 -7.77 4.68
N GLN A 17 -11.77 -7.95 3.87
CA GLN A 17 -10.41 -8.30 4.33
C GLN A 17 -9.39 -7.13 4.29
N PRO A 18 -9.67 -5.92 4.81
CA PRO A 18 -8.71 -4.80 4.70
C PRO A 18 -7.44 -5.02 5.54
N ALA A 19 -7.51 -5.80 6.64
CA ALA A 19 -6.38 -5.96 7.56
C ALA A 19 -5.19 -6.74 6.95
N VAL A 20 -5.46 -7.71 6.06
CA VAL A 20 -4.40 -8.60 5.52
C VAL A 20 -3.46 -7.84 4.58
N GLU A 21 -3.96 -6.89 3.80
CA GLU A 21 -3.19 -6.18 2.78
C GLU A 21 -2.20 -5.18 3.37
N LYS A 22 -2.62 -4.45 4.40
CA LYS A 22 -1.76 -3.55 5.17
C LYS A 22 -0.62 -4.32 5.82
N ASP A 23 -0.92 -5.43 6.50
CA ASP A 23 0.09 -6.26 7.16
C ASP A 23 1.11 -6.85 6.16
N LEU A 24 0.66 -7.22 4.96
CA LEU A 24 1.56 -7.68 3.90
C LEU A 24 2.52 -6.58 3.44
N LEU A 25 2.06 -5.32 3.29
CA LEU A 25 2.94 -4.20 2.94
C LEU A 25 3.86 -3.81 4.09
N ILE A 26 3.36 -3.75 5.32
CA ILE A 26 4.14 -3.47 6.52
C ILE A 26 5.29 -4.48 6.65
N ASN A 27 5.02 -5.77 6.46
CA ASN A 27 6.06 -6.81 6.52
C ASN A 27 7.09 -6.73 5.38
N ARG A 28 6.73 -6.08 4.26
CA ARG A 28 7.60 -5.92 3.07
C ARG A 28 8.42 -4.64 3.11
N LEU A 29 7.91 -3.62 3.78
CA LEU A 29 8.55 -2.33 3.96
C LEU A 29 9.42 -2.35 5.23
N SER A 30 10.63 -1.81 5.15
CA SER A 30 11.46 -1.63 6.34
C SER A 30 10.92 -0.46 7.16
N ILE A 31 9.89 -0.72 7.98
CA ILE A 31 9.33 0.29 8.89
C ILE A 31 10.44 0.70 9.86
N VAL A 32 10.66 2.00 9.93
CA VAL A 32 11.59 2.60 10.89
C VAL A 32 10.76 3.01 12.11
N GLU A 33 11.23 2.68 13.32
CA GLU A 33 10.54 3.02 14.57
C GLU A 33 10.46 4.53 14.83
N SER A 34 11.26 5.32 14.12
CA SER A 34 11.28 6.78 14.18
C SER A 34 10.93 7.41 12.83
N VAL A 35 10.32 8.60 12.90
CA VAL A 35 10.06 9.42 11.71
C VAL A 35 11.40 9.78 11.06
N PRO A 36 11.62 9.45 9.78
CA PRO A 36 12.88 9.74 9.09
C PRO A 36 13.17 11.25 9.04
N GLU A 37 14.40 11.66 9.36
CA GLU A 37 14.79 13.09 9.44
C GLU A 37 14.53 13.86 8.13
N ASN A 38 14.64 13.18 6.99
CA ASN A 38 14.48 13.78 5.67
C ASN A 38 13.05 13.74 5.12
N LEU A 39 12.06 13.32 5.92
CA LEU A 39 10.69 13.15 5.45
C LEU A 39 10.09 14.43 4.83
N LEU A 40 10.46 15.60 5.37
CA LEU A 40 9.99 16.91 4.88
C LEU A 40 10.80 17.45 3.70
N ALA A 41 12.02 16.93 3.49
CA ALA A 41 12.92 17.39 2.46
C ALA A 41 12.81 16.58 1.16
N GLU A 42 12.28 15.36 1.24
CA GLU A 42 12.24 14.41 0.14
C GLU A 42 10.81 14.07 -0.28
N ARG A 43 10.67 13.58 -1.52
CA ARG A 43 9.37 13.24 -2.11
C ARG A 43 8.81 11.97 -1.51
N SER A 44 7.50 11.98 -1.30
CA SER A 44 6.74 10.86 -0.80
C SER A 44 5.58 10.51 -1.73
N VAL A 45 5.10 9.27 -1.64
CA VAL A 45 3.82 8.84 -2.20
C VAL A 45 2.95 8.28 -1.11
N VAL A 46 1.63 8.36 -1.31
CA VAL A 46 0.66 7.81 -0.37
C VAL A 46 0.01 6.58 -0.96
N LEU A 47 0.06 5.48 -0.21
CA LEU A 47 -0.69 4.27 -0.47
C LEU A 47 -1.85 4.21 0.50
N TYR A 48 -3.07 4.09 -0.01
CA TYR A 48 -4.26 4.11 0.84
C TYR A 48 -5.16 2.90 0.62
N GLU A 49 -5.87 2.51 1.66
CA GLU A 49 -6.87 1.44 1.61
C GLU A 49 -8.12 1.92 0.85
N SER A 50 -8.78 1.02 0.12
CA SER A 50 -10.02 1.31 -0.63
C SER A 50 -11.16 1.90 0.23
N ALA A 51 -11.10 1.77 1.56
CA ALA A 51 -12.05 2.36 2.51
C ALA A 51 -11.90 3.88 2.72
N ILE A 52 -10.80 4.49 2.24
CA ILE A 52 -10.55 5.92 2.33
C ILE A 52 -11.28 6.65 1.19
N SER A 53 -12.10 7.63 1.54
CA SER A 53 -12.85 8.48 0.63
C SER A 53 -12.00 9.58 0.02
N ALA A 54 -12.43 10.10 -1.14
CA ALA A 54 -11.78 11.22 -1.81
C ALA A 54 -11.70 12.48 -0.92
N LYS A 55 -12.69 12.72 -0.07
CA LYS A 55 -12.69 13.86 0.87
C LYS A 55 -11.57 13.70 1.91
N GLU A 56 -11.42 12.53 2.50
CA GLU A 56 -10.35 12.22 3.47
C GLU A 56 -8.96 12.35 2.82
N LEU A 57 -8.82 11.98 1.54
CA LEU A 57 -7.57 12.19 0.78
C LEU A 57 -7.28 13.68 0.56
N GLN A 58 -8.28 14.49 0.21
CA GLN A 58 -8.11 15.93 0.03
C GLN A 58 -7.73 16.64 1.33
N GLU A 59 -8.37 16.25 2.45
CA GLU A 59 -8.05 16.77 3.78
C GLU A 59 -6.61 16.40 4.18
N THR A 60 -6.22 15.14 3.93
CA THR A 60 -4.84 14.67 4.15
C THR A 60 -3.82 15.43 3.30
N GLN A 61 -4.09 15.62 2.01
CA GLN A 61 -3.20 16.36 1.11
C GLN A 61 -3.03 17.81 1.58
N LYS A 62 -4.10 18.45 2.06
CA LYS A 62 -4.02 19.80 2.64
C LYS A 62 -3.17 19.80 3.90
N ALA A 63 -3.33 18.82 4.79
CA ALA A 63 -2.51 18.69 5.99
C ALA A 63 -1.03 18.50 5.64
N PHE A 64 -0.71 17.65 4.67
CA PHE A 64 0.66 17.44 4.20
C PHE A 64 1.30 18.70 3.63
N GLN A 65 0.55 19.49 2.85
CA GLN A 65 1.04 20.78 2.36
C GLN A 65 1.32 21.77 3.50
N GLN A 66 0.52 21.76 4.56
CA GLN A 66 0.72 22.64 5.72
C GLN A 66 1.92 22.21 6.57
N THR A 67 2.22 20.92 6.63
CA THR A 67 3.34 20.37 7.40
C THR A 67 4.64 20.27 6.61
N GLY A 68 4.60 20.51 5.28
CA GLY A 68 5.77 20.45 4.41
C GLY A 68 6.08 19.05 3.86
N ILE A 69 5.15 18.11 3.93
CA ILE A 69 5.29 16.78 3.31
C ILE A 69 4.97 16.91 1.81
N ASP A 70 5.94 16.58 0.95
CA ASP A 70 5.78 16.57 -0.51
C ASP A 70 5.22 15.23 -0.98
N ALA A 71 3.90 15.03 -0.83
CA ALA A 71 3.18 13.87 -1.36
C ALA A 71 2.82 14.07 -2.85
N VAL A 72 3.56 13.40 -3.75
CA VAL A 72 3.46 13.64 -5.20
C VAL A 72 2.35 12.84 -5.90
N ALA A 73 1.86 11.77 -5.26
CA ALA A 73 0.80 10.92 -5.79
C ALA A 73 0.15 10.04 -4.72
N TYR A 74 -1.07 9.59 -5.04
CA TYR A 74 -1.92 8.74 -4.21
C TYR A 74 -2.33 7.50 -5.00
N PHE A 75 -2.17 6.32 -4.41
CA PHE A 75 -2.52 5.05 -5.04
C PHE A 75 -3.29 4.14 -4.09
N VAL A 76 -4.27 3.42 -4.63
CA VAL A 76 -4.96 2.35 -3.90
C VAL A 76 -4.01 1.16 -3.76
N ILE A 77 -3.90 0.61 -2.54
CA ILE A 77 -3.02 -0.53 -2.22
C ILE A 77 -3.34 -1.75 -3.10
N ASP A 78 -4.62 -2.07 -3.28
CA ASP A 78 -5.13 -3.24 -3.99
C ASP A 78 -4.58 -3.31 -5.43
N HIS A 79 -4.48 -2.17 -6.10
CA HIS A 79 -3.97 -2.09 -7.47
C HIS A 79 -2.48 -2.41 -7.55
N ILE A 80 -1.71 -2.03 -6.53
CA ILE A 80 -0.27 -2.30 -6.48
C ILE A 80 -0.04 -3.78 -6.13
N LEU A 81 -0.85 -4.34 -5.23
CA LEU A 81 -0.72 -5.73 -4.80
C LEU A 81 -1.30 -6.74 -5.81
N ALA A 82 -2.01 -6.29 -6.84
CA ALA A 82 -2.68 -7.15 -7.82
C ALA A 82 -1.75 -8.08 -8.64
N GLY A 83 -0.44 -7.85 -8.64
CA GLY A 83 0.52 -8.77 -9.27
C GLY A 83 1.91 -8.18 -9.48
N ALA A 84 2.79 -8.94 -10.13
CA ALA A 84 4.17 -8.52 -10.40
C ALA A 84 4.25 -7.30 -11.34
N ASP A 85 3.38 -7.23 -12.35
CA ASP A 85 3.41 -6.13 -13.33
C ASP A 85 3.03 -4.78 -12.70
N PRO A 86 1.92 -4.65 -11.95
CA PRO A 86 1.62 -3.42 -11.21
C PRO A 86 2.71 -3.01 -10.22
N GLN A 87 3.33 -3.98 -9.51
CA GLN A 87 4.43 -3.68 -8.59
C GLN A 87 5.64 -3.10 -9.32
N LYS A 88 6.04 -3.70 -10.45
CA LYS A 88 7.14 -3.20 -11.28
C LYS A 88 6.84 -1.81 -11.83
N ALA A 89 5.61 -1.58 -12.32
CA ALA A 89 5.18 -0.28 -12.80
C ALA A 89 5.22 0.77 -11.69
N PHE A 90 4.74 0.42 -10.49
CA PHE A 90 4.77 1.28 -9.32
C PHE A 90 6.22 1.62 -8.91
N SER A 91 7.11 0.64 -8.77
CA SER A 91 8.54 0.92 -8.47
C SER A 91 9.20 1.79 -9.52
N THR A 92 8.93 1.55 -10.81
CA THR A 92 9.44 2.37 -11.91
C THR A 92 8.95 3.81 -11.78
N TYR A 93 7.68 4.00 -11.43
CA TYR A 93 7.13 5.32 -11.15
C TYR A 93 7.87 6.01 -9.99
N LEU A 94 8.05 5.33 -8.85
CA LEU A 94 8.76 5.88 -7.69
C LEU A 94 10.18 6.33 -8.03
N ILE A 95 10.93 5.49 -8.75
CA ILE A 95 12.29 5.80 -9.19
C ILE A 95 12.27 7.02 -10.13
N SER A 96 11.39 7.03 -11.13
CA SER A 96 11.31 8.12 -12.11
C SER A 96 10.96 9.48 -11.50
N ARG A 97 10.22 9.47 -10.39
CA ARG A 97 9.79 10.67 -9.67
C ARG A 97 10.73 11.06 -8.54
N ASN A 98 11.81 10.30 -8.35
CA ASN A 98 12.77 10.44 -7.25
C ASN A 98 12.05 10.45 -5.88
N VAL A 99 11.12 9.51 -5.70
CA VAL A 99 10.42 9.30 -4.44
C VAL A 99 11.34 8.55 -3.49
N SER A 100 11.40 9.01 -2.25
CA SER A 100 12.19 8.40 -1.19
C SER A 100 11.36 7.80 -0.08
N PHE A 101 10.10 8.22 0.07
CA PHE A 101 9.22 7.73 1.14
C PHE A 101 7.89 7.23 0.61
N ILE A 102 7.39 6.17 1.25
CA ILE A 102 6.05 5.64 1.06
C ILE A 102 5.28 5.86 2.35
N ILE A 103 4.10 6.45 2.25
CA ILE A 103 3.20 6.71 3.36
C ILE A 103 2.01 5.77 3.23
N LEU A 104 1.83 4.85 4.15
CA LEU A 104 0.62 4.04 4.22
C LEU A 104 -0.45 4.81 4.99
N PHE A 105 -1.59 5.05 4.37
CA PHE A 105 -2.75 5.70 4.96
C PHE A 105 -3.89 4.69 5.14
N SER A 106 -4.23 4.41 6.39
CA SER A 106 -5.21 3.39 6.75
C SER A 106 -6.23 3.91 7.76
N LYS A 107 -7.41 3.29 7.77
CA LYS A 107 -8.48 3.61 8.72
C LYS A 107 -8.52 2.55 9.81
N GLU A 108 -8.27 2.97 11.04
CA GLU A 108 -8.35 2.10 12.21
C GLU A 108 -9.66 2.33 12.97
N LYS A 109 -10.02 1.43 13.89
CA LYS A 109 -11.28 1.49 14.64
C LYS A 109 -11.48 2.81 15.41
N GLN A 110 -10.40 3.51 15.75
CA GLN A 110 -10.41 4.74 16.56
C GLN A 110 -9.90 5.98 15.80
N GLY A 111 -9.66 5.89 14.49
CA GLY A 111 -9.18 7.03 13.71
C GLY A 111 -8.38 6.65 12.48
N TYR A 112 -7.38 7.48 12.17
CA TYR A 112 -6.50 7.31 11.03
C TYR A 112 -5.10 6.94 11.48
N SER A 113 -4.42 6.14 10.67
CA SER A 113 -3.06 5.70 10.93
C SER A 113 -2.19 5.95 9.70
N PHE A 114 -1.05 6.59 9.93
CA PHE A 114 -0.03 6.87 8.93
C PHE A 114 1.24 6.12 9.28
N THR A 115 1.73 5.29 8.36
CA THR A 115 3.02 4.61 8.50
C THR A 115 3.97 5.12 7.45
N PHE A 116 5.13 5.61 7.87
CA PHE A 116 6.16 6.15 6.98
C PHE A 116 7.25 5.09 6.79
N ALA A 117 7.54 4.76 5.53
CA ALA A 117 8.56 3.79 5.19
C ALA A 117 9.53 4.37 4.13
N PRO A 118 10.85 4.26 4.34
CA PRO A 118 11.82 4.60 3.30
C PRO A 118 11.70 3.62 2.12
N PHE A 119 11.73 4.17 0.90
CA PHE A 119 11.79 3.39 -0.33
C PHE A 119 13.25 3.11 -0.69
N ASN A 120 13.59 1.83 -0.85
CA ASN A 120 14.94 1.37 -1.12
C ASN A 120 15.46 1.66 -2.55
N LYS A 121 14.67 2.37 -3.38
CA LYS A 121 14.97 2.71 -4.78
C LYS A 121 15.22 1.50 -5.70
N LYS A 122 14.79 0.31 -5.28
CA LYS A 122 14.89 -0.91 -6.10
C LYS A 122 13.57 -1.17 -6.82
N ILE A 123 13.67 -1.88 -7.95
CA ILE A 123 12.50 -2.29 -8.75
C ILE A 123 11.64 -3.28 -7.97
N ASP A 124 12.26 -4.11 -7.13
CA ASP A 124 11.54 -4.94 -6.20
C ASP A 124 11.14 -4.11 -4.97
N LEU A 125 9.83 -3.92 -4.78
CA LEU A 125 9.26 -3.32 -3.56
C LEU A 125 9.64 -4.13 -2.30
N VAL A 126 10.11 -5.37 -2.50
CA VAL A 126 10.50 -6.34 -1.47
C VAL A 126 11.94 -6.76 -1.74
N ASN A 127 12.79 -6.71 -0.72
CA ASN A 127 14.02 -7.49 -0.75
C ASN A 127 13.58 -8.95 -0.52
N ASN A 128 13.20 -9.66 -1.58
CA ASN A 128 12.87 -11.08 -1.48
C ASN A 128 14.17 -11.79 -1.05
N GLY A 129 14.31 -12.11 0.23
CA GLY A 129 15.31 -13.04 0.74
C GLY A 129 15.10 -14.48 0.24
N ALA A 130 14.45 -14.65 -0.92
CA ALA A 130 14.36 -15.93 -1.60
C ALA A 130 15.65 -16.09 -2.40
N PRO A 131 16.41 -17.20 -2.20
CA PRO A 131 17.56 -17.46 -3.04
C PRO A 131 17.08 -17.51 -4.48
N HIS A 132 17.61 -16.61 -5.32
CA HIS A 132 17.49 -16.77 -6.76
C HIS A 132 18.10 -18.12 -7.10
N GLY A 133 17.24 -19.11 -7.34
CA GLY A 133 17.66 -20.42 -7.81
C GLY A 133 18.49 -20.22 -9.07
N ASN A 134 19.76 -20.61 -9.00
CA ASN A 134 20.72 -20.64 -10.08
C ASN A 134 20.04 -21.11 -11.38
N ARG A 135 19.89 -20.19 -12.33
CA ARG A 135 19.58 -20.57 -13.71
C ARG A 135 20.58 -19.88 -14.63
N ARG A 136 21.45 -20.76 -15.16
CA ARG A 136 22.32 -20.65 -16.34
C ARG A 136 23.80 -20.34 -16.08
N GLU A 137 24.53 -21.37 -15.65
CA GLU A 137 25.76 -21.71 -16.36
C GLU A 137 25.40 -22.66 -17.51
N GLN A 138 25.41 -22.17 -18.74
CA GLN A 138 25.73 -22.94 -19.95
C GLN A 138 26.24 -21.93 -20.99
N PHE A 139 27.56 -21.74 -20.99
CA PHE A 139 28.34 -21.42 -22.18
C PHE A 139 29.31 -22.58 -22.38
#